data_AF-A0A8T2Z7I6-F1
#
_entry.id   AF-A0A8T2Z7I6-F1
#
_cell.length_a   1.000
_cell.length_b   1.000
_cell.length_c   1.000
_cell.angle_alpha   90.00
_cell.angle_beta   90.00
_cell.angle_gamma   90.00
#
_symmetry.space_group_name_H-M   'P 1'
#
loop_
_entity.id
_entity.type
_entity.pdbx_description
1 polymer ?
#
loop_
_entity_poly.entity_id
_entity_poly.type
_entity_poly.pdbx_seq_one_letter_code
_entity_poly.pdbx_strand_id
1 'polypeptide(L)'
;MHFTKLDDSPMFRKQIQSLEEDAESLRERSLKFYKGCRKYTEGLGEAYDGDVGFASALETFGGGHNDPISLAFGGPVMTKFTIALREIGTYKEVLRSQVEHMLNDRLLHFVNIDLLEVKEARKRFDKASLLYDQ
;
A
#
# COMPACT_ATOMS: atom_id res chain seq x y z
N MET A 1 13.97 -9.28 -23.34
CA MET A 1 14.10 -10.28 -24.42
C MET A 1 14.18 -9.53 -25.75
N HIS A 2 15.13 -9.88 -26.62
CA HIS A 2 15.18 -9.34 -27.98
C HIS A 2 14.73 -10.45 -28.93
N PHE A 3 13.59 -10.27 -29.58
CA PHE A 3 13.14 -11.19 -30.63
C PHE A 3 13.99 -10.91 -31.88
N THR A 4 14.91 -11.81 -32.20
CA THR A 4 15.86 -11.64 -33.31
C THR A 4 15.23 -11.82 -34.69
N LYS A 5 14.07 -12.50 -34.77
CA LYS A 5 13.20 -12.62 -35.95
C LYS A 5 11.74 -12.78 -35.48
N LEU A 6 10.80 -12.13 -36.16
CA LEU A 6 9.34 -12.22 -35.91
C LEU A 6 8.70 -13.36 -36.73
N ASP A 7 9.41 -14.48 -36.86
CA ASP A 7 8.85 -15.66 -37.49
C ASP A 7 7.86 -16.29 -36.51
N ASP A 8 6.64 -16.58 -36.96
CA ASP A 8 5.55 -17.12 -36.14
C ASP A 8 5.76 -18.60 -35.79
N SER A 9 6.91 -18.90 -35.21
CA SER A 9 7.32 -20.24 -34.84
C SER A 9 6.61 -20.70 -33.56
N PRO A 10 6.45 -22.03 -33.36
CA PRO A 10 5.95 -22.58 -32.11
C PRO A 10 6.73 -22.10 -30.87
N MET A 11 8.04 -21.88 -31.03
CA MET A 11 8.89 -21.32 -29.98
C MET A 11 8.56 -19.87 -29.65
N PHE A 12 8.31 -19.03 -30.67
CA PHE A 12 7.87 -17.64 -30.47
C PHE A 12 6.53 -17.60 -29.76
N ARG A 13 5.54 -18.39 -30.21
CA ARG A 13 4.22 -18.51 -29.56
C ARG A 13 4.33 -18.93 -28.09
N LYS A 14 5.19 -19.90 -27.78
CA LYS A 14 5.43 -20.33 -26.39
C LYS A 14 6.07 -19.24 -25.53
N GLN A 15 6.98 -18.45 -26.08
CA GLN A 15 7.58 -17.31 -25.36
C GLN A 15 6.54 -16.22 -25.08
N ILE A 16 5.69 -15.89 -26.04
CA ILE A 16 4.58 -14.94 -25.84
C ILE A 16 3.62 -15.45 -24.75
N GLN A 17 3.19 -16.71 -24.83
CA GLN A 17 2.33 -17.31 -23.81
C GLN A 17 2.94 -17.23 -22.40
N SER A 18 4.24 -17.54 -22.26
CA SER A 18 4.93 -17.42 -20.97
C SER A 18 4.89 -15.98 -20.43
N LEU A 19 5.09 -14.99 -21.30
CA LEU A 19 5.04 -13.58 -20.90
C LEU A 19 3.62 -13.15 -20.49
N GLU A 20 2.59 -13.71 -21.13
CA GLU A 20 1.18 -13.47 -20.75
C GLU A 20 0.85 -14.05 -19.38
N GLU A 21 1.30 -15.29 -19.11
CA GLU A 21 1.14 -15.94 -17.81
C GLU A 21 1.88 -15.17 -16.70
N ASP A 22 3.10 -14.71 -16.98
CA ASP A 22 3.88 -13.88 -16.04
C ASP A 22 3.19 -12.53 -15.76
N ALA A 23 2.61 -11.89 -16.79
CA ALA A 23 1.89 -10.63 -16.64
C ALA A 23 0.63 -10.78 -15.79
N GLU A 24 -0.14 -11.86 -15.97
CA GLU A 24 -1.33 -12.13 -15.14
C GLU A 24 -0.93 -12.48 -13.70
N SER A 25 0.10 -13.29 -13.50
CA SER A 25 0.67 -13.58 -12.18
C SER A 25 1.17 -12.32 -11.46
N LEU A 26 1.79 -11.40 -12.20
CA LEU A 26 2.21 -10.11 -11.66
C LEU A 26 0.99 -9.26 -11.26
N ARG A 27 -0.05 -9.21 -12.09
CA ARG A 27 -1.32 -8.53 -11.78
C ARG A 27 -1.93 -9.03 -10.47
N GLU A 28 -2.06 -10.35 -10.31
CA GLU A 28 -2.66 -10.96 -9.13
C GLU A 28 -1.86 -10.61 -7.86
N ARG A 29 -0.54 -10.77 -7.92
CA ARG A 29 0.34 -10.45 -6.77
C ARG A 29 0.30 -8.97 -6.41
N SER A 30 0.28 -8.06 -7.39
CA SER A 30 0.15 -6.62 -7.16
C SER A 30 -1.18 -6.27 -6.47
N LEU A 31 -2.29 -6.84 -6.92
CA LEU A 31 -3.60 -6.62 -6.30
C LEU A 31 -3.69 -7.19 -4.88
N LYS A 32 -3.10 -8.37 -4.65
CA LYS A 32 -3.03 -8.98 -3.32
C LYS A 32 -2.20 -8.12 -2.37
N PHE A 33 -1.06 -7.59 -2.83
CA PHE A 33 -0.21 -6.73 -2.04
C PHE A 33 -0.91 -5.40 -1.71
N TYR A 34 -1.56 -4.76 -2.69
CA TYR A 34 -2.37 -3.56 -2.49
C TYR A 34 -3.45 -3.74 -1.40
N LYS A 35 -4.18 -4.86 -1.41
CA LYS A 35 -5.15 -5.17 -0.34
C LYS A 35 -4.49 -5.27 1.03
N GLY A 36 -3.29 -5.84 1.10
CA GLY A 36 -2.48 -5.90 2.31
C GLY A 36 -2.07 -4.52 2.81
N CYS A 37 -1.58 -3.65 1.92
CA CYS A 37 -1.23 -2.27 2.23
C CYS A 37 -2.43 -1.49 2.78
N ARG A 38 -3.61 -1.62 2.16
CA ARG A 38 -4.84 -1.00 2.67
C ARG A 38 -5.20 -1.43 4.09
N LYS A 39 -5.19 -2.74 4.35
CA LYS A 39 -5.45 -3.27 5.69
C LYS A 39 -4.44 -2.75 6.71
N TYR A 40 -3.18 -2.63 6.31
CA TYR A 40 -2.13 -2.08 7.16
C TYR A 40 -2.34 -0.59 7.46
N THR A 41 -2.70 0.23 6.46
CA THR A 41 -3.01 1.66 6.67
C THR A 41 -4.24 1.89 7.53
N GLU A 42 -5.25 1.02 7.43
CA GLU A 42 -6.43 1.04 8.31
C GLU A 42 -6.01 0.77 9.76
N GLY A 43 -5.20 -0.27 9.99
CA GLY A 43 -4.66 -0.57 11.33
C GLY A 43 -3.74 0.52 11.89
N LEU A 44 -2.97 1.23 11.04
CA LEU A 44 -2.20 2.40 11.48
C LEU A 44 -3.09 3.54 11.97
N GLY A 45 -4.21 3.78 11.28
CA GLY A 45 -5.20 4.79 11.69
C GLY A 45 -5.86 4.45 13.03
N GLU A 46 -6.30 3.20 13.21
CA GLU A 46 -6.87 2.74 14.49
C GLU A 46 -5.85 2.85 15.64
N ALA A 47 -4.59 2.51 15.40
CA ALA A 47 -3.53 2.64 16.40
C ALA A 47 -3.20 4.10 16.73
N TYR A 48 -3.25 4.99 15.73
CA TYR A 48 -3.12 6.44 15.93
C TYR A 48 -4.24 6.97 16.84
N ASP A 49 -5.49 6.65 16.52
CA ASP A 49 -6.66 7.08 17.30
C ASP A 49 -6.58 6.56 18.74
N GLY A 50 -6.11 5.32 18.92
CA GLY A 50 -5.87 4.72 20.23
C GLY A 50 -4.81 5.48 21.06
N ASP A 51 -3.67 5.81 20.46
CA ASP A 51 -2.61 6.58 21.14
C ASP A 51 -3.10 7.98 21.52
N VAL A 52 -3.80 8.66 20.61
CA VAL A 52 -4.36 10.00 20.86
C VAL A 52 -5.41 9.95 21.96
N GLY A 53 -6.29 8.95 21.95
CA GLY A 53 -7.29 8.74 22.99
C GLY A 53 -6.64 8.51 24.36
N PHE A 54 -5.62 7.67 24.43
CA PHE A 54 -4.91 7.41 25.68
C PHE A 54 -4.11 8.62 26.17
N ALA A 55 -3.43 9.34 25.27
CA ALA A 55 -2.74 10.59 25.59
C ALA A 55 -3.70 11.65 26.17
N SER A 56 -4.91 11.74 25.61
CA SER A 56 -5.97 12.65 26.09
C SER A 56 -6.48 12.26 27.48
N ALA A 57 -6.60 10.96 27.76
CA ALA A 57 -6.96 10.45 29.08
C ALA A 57 -5.89 10.77 30.14
N LEU A 58 -4.61 10.64 29.77
CA LEU A 58 -3.48 11.01 30.64
C LEU A 58 -3.47 12.52 30.95
N GLU A 59 -3.76 13.37 29.98
CA GLU A 59 -3.87 14.82 30.22
C GLU A 59 -5.07 15.15 31.12
N THR A 60 -6.20 14.51 30.88
CA THR A 60 -7.43 14.72 31.68
C THR A 60 -7.22 14.32 33.14
N PHE A 61 -6.59 13.16 33.37
CA PHE A 61 -6.30 12.69 34.72
C PHE A 61 -5.16 13.48 35.39
N GLY A 62 -4.08 13.73 34.64
CA GLY A 62 -2.86 14.35 35.13
C GLY A 62 -3.01 15.82 35.54
N GLY A 63 -4.18 16.42 35.35
CA GLY A 63 -4.48 17.80 35.75
C GLY A 63 -3.58 18.84 35.08
N GLY A 64 -3.87 20.12 35.33
CA GLY A 64 -2.99 21.20 34.89
C GLY A 64 -1.68 21.22 35.70
N HIS A 65 -0.66 21.91 35.19
CA HIS A 65 0.65 22.06 35.85
C HIS A 65 0.60 22.63 37.28
N ASN A 66 -0.54 23.19 37.70
CA ASN A 66 -0.72 23.90 38.95
C ASN A 66 -1.66 23.18 39.95
N ASP A 67 -2.07 21.93 39.70
CA ASP A 67 -2.82 21.13 40.68
C ASP A 67 -1.86 20.37 41.63
N PRO A 68 -1.81 20.71 42.93
CA PRO A 68 -0.96 20.03 43.91
C PRO A 68 -1.26 18.54 44.05
N ILE A 69 -2.51 18.12 43.82
CA ILE A 69 -2.91 16.70 43.89
C ILE A 69 -2.30 15.95 42.71
N SER A 70 -2.46 16.47 41.50
CA SER A 70 -1.87 15.87 40.30
C SER A 70 -0.34 15.77 40.35
N LEU A 71 0.34 16.80 40.89
CA LEU A 71 1.79 16.75 41.10
C LEU A 71 2.20 15.59 42.01
N ALA A 72 1.47 15.36 43.11
CA ALA A 72 1.72 14.26 44.04
C ALA A 72 1.41 12.89 43.43
N PHE A 73 0.45 12.80 42.51
CA PHE A 73 0.04 11.57 41.82
C PHE A 73 0.81 11.27 40.53
N GLY A 74 1.83 12.08 40.19
CA GLY A 74 2.72 11.81 39.06
C GLY A 74 2.35 12.50 37.74
N GLY A 75 1.62 13.60 37.79
CA GLY A 75 1.29 14.45 36.62
C GLY A 75 2.48 14.73 35.68
N PRO A 76 3.68 15.11 36.17
CA PRO A 76 4.85 15.31 35.30
C PRO A 76 5.28 14.06 34.52
N VAL A 77 5.06 12.86 35.07
CA VAL A 77 5.34 11.60 34.38
C VAL A 77 4.29 11.37 33.28
N MET A 78 3.01 11.61 33.58
CA MET A 78 1.91 11.50 32.60
C MET A 78 2.12 12.45 31.43
N THR A 79 2.55 13.69 31.67
CA THR A 79 2.89 14.64 30.60
C THR A 79 3.96 14.10 29.66
N LYS A 80 4.98 13.40 30.16
CA LYS A 80 6.02 12.78 29.31
C LYS A 80 5.43 11.69 28.43
N PHE A 81 4.55 10.85 28.96
CA PHE A 81 3.85 9.82 28.18
C PHE A 81 2.96 10.44 27.11
N THR A 82 2.19 11.48 27.44
CA THR A 82 1.37 12.22 26.46
C THR A 82 2.20 12.74 25.29
N ILE A 83 3.35 13.37 25.57
CA ILE A 83 4.25 13.88 24.52
C ILE A 83 4.74 12.73 23.64
N ALA A 84 5.23 11.65 24.25
CA ALA A 84 5.74 10.48 23.52
C ALA A 84 4.66 9.82 22.64
N LEU A 85 3.44 9.66 23.17
CA LEU A 85 2.32 9.08 22.42
C LEU A 85 1.91 9.94 21.23
N ARG A 86 1.90 11.27 21.38
CA ARG A 86 1.65 12.20 20.28
C ARG A 86 2.72 12.17 19.21
N GLU A 87 3.99 12.06 19.62
CA GLU A 87 5.11 11.90 18.70
C GLU A 87 5.00 10.58 17.91
N ILE A 88 4.73 9.46 18.61
CA ILE A 88 4.49 8.16 17.98
C ILE A 88 3.30 8.24 17.00
N GLY A 89 2.21 8.88 17.40
CA GLY A 89 1.05 9.09 16.53
C GLY A 89 1.41 9.86 15.25
N THR A 90 2.23 10.91 15.37
CA THR A 90 2.72 11.67 14.21
C THR A 90 3.49 10.77 13.25
N TYR A 91 4.41 9.93 13.74
CA TYR A 91 5.15 9.02 12.88
C TYR A 91 4.26 7.93 12.26
N LYS A 92 3.20 7.48 12.94
CA LYS A 92 2.22 6.55 12.36
C LYS A 92 1.47 7.18 11.18
N GLU A 93 1.03 8.43 11.31
CA GLU A 93 0.37 9.15 10.21
C GLU A 93 1.31 9.43 9.03
N VAL A 94 2.58 9.78 9.30
CA VAL A 94 3.61 9.88 8.25
C VAL A 94 3.76 8.54 7.52
N LEU A 95 3.92 7.44 8.25
CA LEU A 95 4.06 6.11 7.66
C LEU A 95 2.83 5.71 6.83
N ARG A 96 1.63 5.99 7.35
CA ARG A 96 0.36 5.76 6.65
C ARG A 96 0.34 6.51 5.32
N SER A 97 0.70 7.79 5.31
CA SER A 97 0.79 8.59 4.08
C SER A 97 1.83 8.05 3.10
N GLN A 98 3.00 7.60 3.57
CA GLN A 98 4.02 7.00 2.71
C GLN A 98 3.54 5.70 2.07
N VAL A 99 2.84 4.84 2.82
CA VAL A 99 2.27 3.61 2.26
C VAL A 99 1.21 3.94 1.20
N GLU A 100 0.36 4.93 1.45
CA GLU A 100 -0.66 5.35 0.47
C GLU A 100 0.00 5.85 -0.84
N HIS A 101 0.91 6.81 -0.76
CA HIS A 101 1.45 7.46 -1.95
C HIS A 101 2.57 6.68 -2.65
N MET A 102 3.46 6.06 -1.88
CA MET A 102 4.61 5.37 -2.48
C MET A 102 4.27 3.95 -2.92
N LEU A 103 3.28 3.32 -2.30
CA LEU A 103 2.89 1.94 -2.60
C LEU A 103 1.52 1.88 -3.26
N ASN A 104 0.45 2.32 -2.60
CA ASN A 104 -0.92 2.11 -3.11
C ASN A 104 -1.15 2.81 -4.44
N ASP A 105 -0.86 4.11 -4.53
CA ASP A 105 -1.04 4.89 -5.76
C ASP A 105 -0.22 4.32 -6.92
N ARG A 106 1.04 3.94 -6.66
CA ARG A 106 1.93 3.37 -7.68
C ARG A 106 1.47 1.99 -8.15
N LEU A 107 1.04 1.12 -7.22
CA LEU A 107 0.53 -0.21 -7.55
C LEU A 107 -0.76 -0.12 -8.36
N LEU A 108 -1.67 0.78 -7.98
CA LEU A 108 -2.92 0.99 -8.71
C LEU A 108 -2.66 1.54 -10.11
N HIS A 109 -1.75 2.51 -10.25
CA HIS A 109 -1.34 3.03 -11.55
C HIS A 109 -0.82 1.89 -12.44
N PHE A 110 0.15 1.13 -11.93
CA PHE A 110 0.75 0.00 -12.64
C PHE A 110 -0.29 -1.05 -13.08
N VAL A 111 -1.23 -1.41 -12.20
CA VAL A 111 -2.25 -2.44 -12.51
C VAL A 111 -3.34 -1.94 -13.47
N ASN A 112 -3.73 -0.67 -13.36
CA ASN A 112 -4.86 -0.11 -14.10
C ASN A 112 -4.45 0.53 -15.43
N ILE A 113 -3.18 0.90 -15.60
CA ILE A 113 -2.66 1.50 -16.82
C ILE A 113 -1.74 0.50 -17.50
N ASP A 114 -0.55 0.25 -16.95
CA ASP A 114 0.49 -0.55 -17.61
C ASP A 114 0.01 -1.98 -17.91
N LEU A 115 -0.50 -2.69 -16.91
CA LEU A 115 -0.98 -4.07 -17.10
C LEU A 115 -2.31 -4.14 -17.88
N LEU A 116 -3.11 -3.07 -17.86
CA LEU A 116 -4.33 -3.01 -18.67
C LEU A 116 -3.97 -2.87 -20.15
N GLU A 117 -2.99 -2.05 -20.49
CA GLU A 117 -2.50 -1.90 -21.86
C GLU A 117 -1.96 -3.22 -22.42
N VAL A 118 -1.20 -3.99 -21.62
CA VAL A 118 -0.73 -5.33 -21.99
C VAL A 118 -1.91 -6.26 -22.31
N LYS A 119 -2.95 -6.24 -21.47
CA LYS A 119 -4.16 -7.05 -21.69
C LYS A 119 -4.90 -6.65 -22.99
N GLU A 120 -5.00 -5.37 -23.28
CA GLU A 120 -5.63 -4.91 -24.52
C GLU A 120 -4.76 -5.18 -25.76
N ALA A 121 -3.43 -5.10 -25.65
CA ALA A 121 -2.50 -5.49 -26.71
C ALA A 121 -2.64 -6.98 -27.05
N ARG A 122 -2.74 -7.84 -26.03
CA ARG A 122 -3.02 -9.28 -26.19
C ARG A 122 -4.31 -9.52 -26.97
N LYS A 123 -5.42 -8.89 -26.57
CA LYS A 123 -6.70 -9.03 -27.30
C LYS A 123 -6.59 -8.64 -28.78
N ARG A 124 -5.82 -7.59 -29.09
CA ARG A 124 -5.59 -7.18 -30.49
C ARG A 124 -4.72 -8.20 -31.24
N PHE A 125 -3.70 -8.74 -30.58
CA PHE A 125 -2.85 -9.80 -31.13
C PHE A 125 -3.67 -11.06 -31.44
N ASP A 126 -4.49 -11.54 -30.50
CA ASP A 126 -5.34 -12.72 -30.70
C ASP A 126 -6.29 -12.52 -31.90
N LYS A 127 -6.91 -11.35 -32.02
CA LYS A 127 -7.78 -11.01 -33.15
C LYS A 127 -7.02 -11.02 -34.48
N ALA A 128 -5.83 -10.44 -34.53
CA ALA A 128 -5.01 -10.40 -35.73
C ALA A 128 -4.50 -11.81 -36.12
N SER A 129 -4.13 -12.62 -35.13
CA SER A 129 -3.71 -14.01 -35.36
C SER A 129 -4.85 -14.84 -35.99
N LEU A 130 -6.06 -14.74 -35.43
CA LEU A 130 -7.22 -15.46 -35.97
C LEU A 130 -7.54 -15.07 -37.42
N LEU A 131 -7.32 -13.80 -37.79
CA LEU A 131 -7.50 -13.31 -39.16
C LEU A 131 -6.37 -13.75 -40.11
N TYR A 132 -5.16 -13.93 -39.59
CA TYR A 132 -4.01 -14.40 -40.36
C TYR A 132 -4.13 -15.89 -40.72
N ASP A 133 -4.73 -16.68 -39.83
CA ASP A 133 -4.93 -18.12 -40.01
C ASP A 133 -6.14 -18.47 -40.93
N GLN A 134 -6.90 -17.46 -41.39
CA GLN A 134 -8.04 -17.59 -42.33
C GLN A 134 -7.62 -17.46 -43.79
#